data_AF-A0A7G2LZ31-F1
#
_entry.id   AF-A0A7G2LZ31-F1
#
_cell.length_a   1.000
_cell.length_b   1.000
_cell.length_c   1.000
_cell.angle_alpha   90.00
_cell.angle_beta   90.00
_cell.angle_gamma   90.00
#
_symmetry.space_group_name_H-M   'P 1'
#
loop_
_entity.id
_entity.type
_entity.pdbx_description
1 polymer ?
#
loop_
_entity_poly.entity_id
_entity_poly.type
_entity_poly.pdbx_seq_one_letter_code
_entity_poly.pdbx_strand_id
1 'polypeptide(L)'
;MLRIAAFSTTALTLSLSAAVAAPAVGLVGEKTLVMFDTETLAVSGTMDVTGVDSLLGLDLRPSNNTLVGVTPDMQIVSIDPASGEATEMSMMDTPLPVEDQPVIVDFNP
;
A
#
# COMPACT_ATOMS: atom_id res chain seq x y z
N MET A 1 -19.43 -51.59 -27.67
CA MET A 1 -20.11 -50.28 -27.65
C MET A 1 -19.07 -49.23 -27.28
N LEU A 2 -18.58 -48.54 -28.31
CA LEU A 2 -17.75 -47.34 -28.24
C LEU A 2 -18.69 -46.14 -28.04
N ARG A 3 -18.23 -45.08 -27.36
CA ARG A 3 -18.95 -43.84 -26.92
C ARG A 3 -19.35 -43.96 -25.45
N ILE A 4 -18.67 -43.30 -24.51
CA ILE A 4 -18.79 -41.86 -24.29
C ILE A 4 -17.42 -41.28 -23.91
N ALA A 5 -17.01 -40.29 -24.70
CA ALA A 5 -15.75 -39.59 -24.62
C ALA A 5 -15.72 -38.58 -23.47
N ALA A 6 -14.50 -38.39 -22.97
CA ALA A 6 -14.07 -37.36 -22.06
C ALA A 6 -14.54 -35.96 -22.46
N PHE A 7 -15.17 -35.22 -21.55
CA PHE A 7 -15.50 -33.81 -21.77
C PHE A 7 -15.37 -32.90 -20.53
N SER A 8 -14.78 -33.37 -19.42
CA SER A 8 -14.74 -32.56 -18.18
C SER A 8 -13.41 -31.86 -17.88
N THR A 9 -12.37 -32.02 -18.71
CA THR A 9 -11.02 -31.53 -18.37
C THR A 9 -10.70 -30.10 -18.85
N THR A 10 -11.59 -29.43 -19.58
CA THR A 10 -11.28 -28.11 -20.18
C THR A 10 -11.57 -26.91 -19.27
N ALA A 11 -12.20 -27.09 -18.10
CA ALA A 11 -12.62 -25.96 -17.25
C ALA A 11 -11.57 -25.50 -16.21
N LEU A 12 -10.40 -26.14 -16.11
CA LEU A 12 -9.40 -25.82 -15.07
C LEU A 12 -8.27 -24.87 -15.55
N THR A 13 -8.36 -24.32 -16.76
CA THR A 13 -7.30 -23.49 -17.35
C THR A 13 -7.53 -21.98 -17.25
N LEU A 14 -8.68 -21.52 -16.73
CA LEU A 14 -9.02 -20.08 -16.69
C LEU A 14 -8.79 -19.37 -15.35
N SER A 15 -8.27 -20.05 -14.32
CA SER A 15 -8.05 -19.46 -13.00
C SER A 15 -6.58 -19.49 -12.56
N LEU A 16 -5.65 -19.26 -13.49
CA LEU A 16 -4.32 -18.77 -13.11
C LEU A 16 -4.43 -17.25 -12.98
N SER A 17 -5.06 -16.77 -11.91
CA SER A 17 -4.76 -15.42 -11.45
C SER A 17 -3.30 -15.45 -11.04
N ALA A 18 -2.43 -14.88 -11.88
CA ALA A 18 -1.06 -14.63 -11.49
C ALA A 18 -1.13 -13.80 -10.21
N ALA A 19 -0.58 -14.32 -9.12
CA ALA A 19 -0.38 -13.54 -7.91
C ALA A 19 0.62 -12.45 -8.30
N VAL A 20 0.12 -11.23 -8.51
CA VAL A 20 0.98 -10.07 -8.72
C VAL A 20 1.56 -9.74 -7.34
N ALA A 21 2.88 -9.85 -7.20
CA ALA A 21 3.55 -9.41 -5.98
C ALA A 21 3.22 -7.93 -5.76
N ALA A 22 2.75 -7.57 -4.56
CA ALA A 22 2.55 -6.17 -4.23
C ALA A 22 3.93 -5.45 -4.28
N PRO A 23 4.02 -4.28 -4.92
CA PRO A 23 5.26 -3.53 -4.95
C PRO A 23 5.66 -3.11 -3.53
N ALA A 24 6.96 -2.99 -3.28
CA ALA A 24 7.43 -2.27 -2.09
C ALA A 24 7.17 -0.77 -2.30
N VAL A 25 6.79 -0.06 -1.23
CA VAL A 25 6.41 1.36 -1.31
C VAL A 25 7.35 2.19 -0.43
N GLY A 26 7.90 3.27 -0.99
CA GLY A 26 8.65 4.28 -0.26
C GLY A 26 7.94 5.64 -0.28
N LEU A 27 8.13 6.43 0.76
CA LEU A 27 7.75 7.85 0.81
C LEU A 27 8.95 8.72 0.46
N VAL A 28 8.78 9.65 -0.47
CA VAL A 28 9.80 10.63 -0.85
C VAL A 28 9.20 12.02 -0.89
N GLY A 29 9.98 13.03 -0.48
CA GLY A 29 9.52 14.41 -0.42
C GLY A 29 8.40 14.57 0.60
N GLU A 30 7.38 15.33 0.25
CA GLU A 30 6.28 15.64 1.16
C GLU A 30 5.18 14.57 1.16
N LYS A 31 4.91 13.95 -0.01
CA LYS A 31 3.78 13.04 -0.18
C LYS A 31 3.85 12.15 -1.42
N THR A 32 5.03 11.96 -2.00
CA THR A 32 5.17 11.13 -3.20
C THR A 32 5.47 9.70 -2.79
N LEU A 33 4.61 8.77 -3.20
CA LEU A 33 4.86 7.33 -3.16
C LEU A 33 5.72 6.93 -4.35
N VAL A 34 6.74 6.12 -4.07
CA VAL A 34 7.56 5.44 -5.08
C VAL A 34 7.38 3.94 -4.91
N MET A 35 6.96 3.27 -5.97
CA MET A 35 6.72 1.84 -5.98
C MET A 35 7.90 1.13 -6.61
N PHE A 36 8.35 0.05 -5.98
CA PHE A 36 9.44 -0.78 -6.44
C PHE A 36 8.93 -2.18 -6.75
N ASP A 37 9.25 -2.66 -7.93
CA ASP A 37 9.08 -4.07 -8.27
C ASP A 37 10.04 -4.91 -7.41
N THR A 38 9.50 -5.85 -6.64
CA THR A 38 10.27 -6.59 -5.63
C THR A 38 11.14 -7.71 -6.23
N GLU A 39 10.97 -8.04 -7.52
CA GLU A 39 11.80 -9.02 -8.23
C GLU A 39 13.01 -8.36 -8.89
N THR A 40 12.76 -7.24 -9.58
CA THR A 40 13.76 -6.50 -10.37
C THR A 40 14.44 -5.37 -9.60
N LEU A 41 13.87 -4.97 -8.46
CA LEU A 41 14.30 -3.83 -7.63
C LEU A 41 14.24 -2.47 -8.34
N ALA A 42 13.55 -2.41 -9.49
CA ALA A 42 13.38 -1.19 -10.26
C ALA A 42 12.16 -0.39 -9.77
N VAL A 43 12.19 0.92 -9.98
CA VAL A 43 10.99 1.76 -9.80
C VAL A 43 9.95 1.34 -10.83
N SER A 44 8.80 0.88 -10.35
CA SER A 44 7.66 0.46 -11.17
C SER A 44 6.60 1.55 -11.33
N GLY A 45 6.65 2.60 -10.49
CA GLY A 45 5.83 3.79 -10.66
C GLY A 45 6.04 4.82 -9.55
N THR A 46 5.42 5.98 -9.74
CA THR A 46 5.39 7.08 -8.76
C THR A 46 4.02 7.73 -8.74
N MET A 47 3.60 8.22 -7.58
CA MET A 47 2.27 8.78 -7.36
C MET A 47 2.28 9.75 -6.18
N ASP A 48 1.63 10.89 -6.30
CA ASP A 48 1.38 11.75 -5.13
C ASP A 48 0.14 11.29 -4.36
N VAL A 49 0.22 11.32 -3.03
CA VAL A 49 -0.93 11.10 -2.16
C VAL A 49 -1.88 12.29 -2.26
N THR A 50 -3.17 12.03 -2.41
CA THR A 50 -4.23 13.03 -2.48
C THR A 50 -5.04 13.04 -1.18
N GLY A 51 -5.72 14.14 -0.88
CA GLY A 51 -6.48 14.30 0.37
C GLY A 51 -5.66 14.80 1.56
N VAL A 52 -4.34 14.93 1.43
CA VAL A 52 -3.43 15.53 2.43
C VAL A 52 -2.41 16.46 1.77
N ASP A 53 -1.87 17.40 2.56
CA ASP A 53 -0.81 18.30 2.12
C ASP A 53 0.57 17.63 2.16
N SER A 54 0.88 16.91 3.24
CA SER A 54 2.11 16.15 3.41
C SER A 54 1.97 15.01 4.43
N LEU A 55 2.98 14.13 4.48
CA LEU A 55 3.10 13.00 5.40
C LEU A 55 4.43 13.07 6.15
N LEU A 56 4.38 12.84 7.47
CA LEU A 56 5.57 12.68 8.31
C LEU A 56 6.23 11.30 8.10
N GLY A 57 5.43 10.29 7.77
CA GLY A 57 5.87 8.93 7.54
C GLY A 57 4.70 8.03 7.15
N LEU A 58 5.04 6.81 6.75
CA LEU A 58 4.08 5.76 6.46
C LEU A 58 4.55 4.43 7.05
N ASP A 59 3.59 3.53 7.26
CA ASP A 59 3.89 2.12 7.50
C ASP A 59 2.74 1.22 7.01
N LEU A 60 3.07 -0.02 6.65
CA LEU A 60 2.10 -1.02 6.21
C LEU A 60 1.73 -1.92 7.38
N ARG A 61 0.46 -1.89 7.81
CA ARG A 61 -0.04 -2.81 8.85
C ARG A 61 -0.26 -4.23 8.28
N PRO A 62 0.47 -5.27 8.74
CA PRO A 62 0.36 -6.60 8.14
C PRO A 62 -0.97 -7.31 8.41
N SER A 63 -1.64 -6.99 9.51
CA SER A 63 -2.88 -7.69 9.91
C SER A 63 -4.06 -7.43 8.97
N ASN A 64 -4.05 -6.32 8.24
CA ASN A 64 -5.11 -5.93 7.33
C ASN A 64 -4.63 -5.29 6.01
N ASN A 65 -3.33 -5.32 5.72
CA ASN A 65 -2.70 -4.73 4.53
C ASN A 65 -3.05 -3.26 4.28
N THR A 66 -3.33 -2.49 5.34
CA THR A 66 -3.58 -1.05 5.21
C THR A 66 -2.25 -0.31 5.22
N LEU A 67 -1.98 0.46 4.16
CA LEU A 67 -0.92 1.46 4.16
C LEU A 67 -1.41 2.67 4.95
N VAL A 68 -0.73 2.98 6.06
CA VAL A 68 -1.11 4.06 6.97
C VAL A 68 -0.10 5.18 6.86
N GLY A 69 -0.57 6.41 6.77
CA GLY A 69 0.24 7.62 6.86
C GLY A 69 -0.11 8.43 8.11
N VAL A 70 0.83 9.25 8.56
CA VAL A 70 0.61 10.27 9.60
C VAL A 70 0.93 11.64 9.04
N THR A 71 0.01 12.60 9.17
CA THR A 71 0.20 13.98 8.71
C THR A 71 0.89 14.84 9.78
N PRO A 72 1.44 16.03 9.42
CA PRO A 72 1.98 16.96 10.41
C PRO A 72 0.97 17.41 11.48
N ASP A 73 -0.32 17.41 11.13
CA ASP A 73 -1.42 17.74 12.05
C ASP A 73 -1.84 16.56 12.94
N MET A 74 -1.05 15.49 12.97
CA MET A 74 -1.27 14.28 13.76
C MET A 74 -2.52 13.48 13.36
N GLN A 75 -3.03 13.70 12.14
CA GLN A 75 -4.09 12.90 11.55
C GLN A 75 -3.48 11.58 11.07
N ILE A 76 -4.15 10.48 11.38
CA ILE A 76 -3.82 9.14 10.90
C ILE A 76 -4.74 8.85 9.72
N VAL A 77 -4.15 8.55 8.56
CA VAL A 77 -4.88 8.30 7.32
C VAL A 77 -4.55 6.92 6.76
N SER A 78 -5.53 6.25 6.16
CA SER A 78 -5.27 5.12 5.27
C SER A 78 -5.02 5.64 3.87
N ILE A 79 -4.07 5.07 3.15
CA ILE A 79 -3.74 5.45 1.77
C ILE A 79 -4.03 4.25 0.88
N ASP A 80 -4.85 4.45 -0.16
CA ASP A 80 -5.00 3.45 -1.21
C ASP A 80 -3.77 3.49 -2.14
N PRO A 81 -2.91 2.46 -2.17
CA PRO A 81 -1.71 2.46 -3.00
C PRO A 81 -1.99 2.37 -4.51
N ALA A 82 -3.22 2.03 -4.92
CA ALA A 82 -3.60 1.97 -6.33
C ALA A 82 -4.01 3.34 -6.89
N SER A 83 -4.59 4.21 -6.05
CA SER A 83 -5.13 5.53 -6.45
C SER A 83 -4.40 6.72 -5.81
N GLY A 84 -3.74 6.50 -4.68
CA GLY A 84 -3.10 7.54 -3.87
C GLY A 84 -4.07 8.27 -2.96
N GLU A 85 -5.33 7.86 -2.88
CA GLU A 85 -6.33 8.54 -2.05
C GLU A 85 -6.09 8.28 -0.55
N ALA A 86 -5.91 9.36 0.22
CA ALA A 86 -5.88 9.30 1.68
C ALA A 86 -7.28 9.49 2.27
N THR A 87 -7.64 8.63 3.22
CA THR A 87 -8.89 8.71 4.00
C THR A 87 -8.56 8.78 5.48
N GLU A 88 -9.19 9.71 6.21
CA GLU A 88 -9.02 9.82 7.66
C GLU A 88 -9.48 8.55 8.38
N MET A 89 -8.63 8.05 9.28
CA MET A 89 -8.95 6.96 10.19
C MET A 89 -9.20 7.46 11.60
N SER A 90 -8.34 8.37 12.09
CA SER A 90 -8.37 8.89 13.46
C SER A 90 -7.40 10.07 13.62
N MET A 91 -7.38 10.65 14.82
CA MET A 91 -6.44 11.69 15.26
C MET A 91 -5.62 11.14 16.43
N MET A 92 -4.31 11.45 16.50
CA MET A 92 -3.51 11.09 17.68
C MET A 92 -4.02 11.87 18.90
N ASP A 93 -4.13 11.19 20.03
CA ASP A 93 -4.56 11.76 21.30
C ASP A 93 -3.44 12.55 22.00
N THR A 94 -2.20 12.10 21.82
CA THR A 94 -0.99 12.78 22.28
C THR A 94 -0.21 13.30 21.09
N PRO A 95 -0.12 14.63 20.89
CA PRO A 95 0.62 15.19 19.77
C PRO A 95 2.12 14.94 19.93
N LEU A 96 2.77 14.54 18.85
CA LEU A 96 4.23 14.50 18.77
C LEU A 96 4.74 15.92 18.49
N PRO A 97 5.61 16.50 19.32
CA PRO A 97 6.26 17.76 19.00
C PRO A 97 7.21 17.55 17.82
N VAL A 98 6.78 17.98 16.64
CA VAL A 98 7.58 17.93 15.42
C VAL A 98 8.35 19.24 15.29
N GLU A 99 9.64 19.19 15.59
CA GLU A 99 10.63 20.23 15.26
C GLU A 99 11.42 19.75 14.02
N ASP A 100 12.71 20.07 13.92
CA ASP A 100 13.57 19.65 12.81
C ASP A 100 14.06 18.19 12.91
N GLN A 101 13.36 17.33 13.65
CA GLN A 101 13.76 15.95 13.89
C GLN A 101 13.10 14.96 12.92
N PRO A 102 13.83 13.95 12.43
CA PRO A 102 13.24 12.87 11.64
C PRO A 102 12.16 12.13 12.45
N VAL A 103 10.99 11.94 11.82
CA VAL A 103 9.89 11.13 12.37
C VAL A 103 9.85 9.79 11.65
N ILE A 104 9.61 8.72 12.41
CA ILE A 104 9.35 7.39 11.87
C ILE A 104 7.97 6.97 12.35
N VAL A 105 7.16 6.46 11.42
CA VAL A 105 5.89 5.81 11.71
C VAL A 105 6.13 4.31 11.66
N ASP A 106 5.68 3.58 12.68
CA ASP A 106 5.88 2.14 12.80
C ASP A 106 4.65 1.51 13.49
N PHE A 107 4.03 0.56 12.81
CA PHE A 107 2.95 -0.29 13.26
C PHE A 107 3.47 -1.72 13.47
N ASN A 108 4.33 -1.85 14.47
CA ASN A 108 4.68 -3.14 15.04
C ASN A 108 3.56 -3.70 15.95
N PRO A 109 3.42 -5.03 16.06
CA PRO A 109 2.57 -5.65 17.09
C PRO A 109 3.02 -5.29 18.51
#